data_AF-A0A964PAV8-F1
#
_entry.id   AF-A0A964PAV8-F1
#
_cell.length_a   1.000
_cell.length_b   1.000
_cell.length_c   1.000
_cell.angle_alpha   90.00
_cell.angle_beta   90.00
_cell.angle_gamma   90.00
#
_symmetry.space_group_name_H-M   'P 1'
#
loop_
_entity.id
_entity.type
_entity.pdbx_description
1 polymer ?
#
loop_
_entity_poly.entity_id
_entity_poly.type
_entity_poly.pdbx_seq_one_letter_code
_entity_poly.pdbx_strand_id
1 'polypeptide(L)'
;MAEPQNFSNHSKMVPLFHRGLFLLIFIVLVWSVRQLVTAFSLASAVQVVSAVALFLTAFFARVFAVKAQDRVIRAEERERMNRVLPDDLKGRLSELRLPQFVALRFASDGELADLVRRTLAGEFAKPTDIKRAVKNWRADDERV
;
A
#
# COMPACT_ATOMS: atom_id res chain seq x y z
N MET A 1 -10.95 18.28 15.81
CA MET A 1 -11.38 17.15 14.95
C MET A 1 -10.26 16.86 13.97
N ALA A 2 -9.97 15.60 13.66
CA ALA A 2 -8.97 15.26 12.63
C ALA A 2 -9.44 15.80 11.27
N GLU A 3 -8.51 16.21 10.42
CA GLU A 3 -8.82 16.70 9.07
C GLU A 3 -9.47 15.57 8.24
N PRO A 4 -10.56 15.83 7.49
CA PRO A 4 -11.17 14.81 6.64
C PRO A 4 -10.19 14.23 5.63
N GLN A 5 -10.22 12.90 5.48
CA GLN A 5 -9.35 12.21 4.54
C GLN A 5 -9.74 12.53 3.08
N ASN A 6 -8.75 12.70 2.22
CA ASN A 6 -8.88 12.93 0.79
C ASN A 6 -7.63 12.43 0.02
N PHE A 7 -7.59 12.68 -1.29
CA PHE A 7 -6.49 12.24 -2.16
C PHE A 7 -5.09 12.69 -1.66
N SER A 8 -4.94 13.87 -1.06
CA SER A 8 -3.63 14.39 -0.65
C SER A 8 -3.11 13.79 0.66
N ASN A 9 -4.00 13.37 1.56
CA ASN A 9 -3.65 12.97 2.94
C ASN A 9 -4.01 11.50 3.30
N HIS A 10 -4.58 10.73 2.38
CA HIS A 10 -4.94 9.31 2.62
C HIS A 10 -3.75 8.36 2.87
N SER A 11 -2.53 8.75 2.50
CA SER A 11 -1.35 7.91 2.71
C SER A 11 -0.80 8.16 4.11
N LYS A 12 -0.84 7.13 4.96
CA LYS A 12 -0.28 7.19 6.31
C LYS A 12 1.16 6.72 6.31
N MET A 13 2.02 7.45 7.01
CA MET A 13 3.44 7.11 7.20
C MET A 13 3.72 7.05 8.70
N VAL A 14 4.23 5.92 9.19
CA VAL A 14 4.70 5.80 10.59
C VAL A 14 6.14 6.29 10.67
N PRO A 15 6.44 7.46 11.28
CA PRO A 15 7.76 8.07 11.19
C PRO A 15 8.87 7.18 11.79
N LEU A 16 8.61 6.56 12.95
CA LEU A 16 9.59 5.70 13.62
C LEU A 16 9.91 4.45 12.80
N PHE A 17 8.94 3.89 12.06
CA PHE A 17 9.18 2.73 11.20
C PHE A 17 9.82 3.14 9.87
N HIS A 18 9.20 4.05 9.11
CA HIS A 18 9.62 4.35 7.74
C HIS A 18 10.88 5.20 7.68
N ARG A 19 11.07 6.12 8.62
CA ARG A 19 12.23 7.02 8.66
C ARG A 19 13.23 6.58 9.71
N GLY A 20 12.78 6.29 10.94
CA GLY A 20 13.65 5.91 12.05
C GLY A 20 14.35 4.58 11.82
N LEU A 21 13.60 3.48 11.73
CA LEU A 21 14.15 2.12 11.62
C LEU A 21 15.00 1.95 10.35
N PHE A 22 14.51 2.38 9.18
CA PHE A 22 15.29 2.27 7.94
C PHE A 22 16.56 3.12 7.96
N LEU A 23 16.55 4.31 8.58
CA LEU A 23 17.76 5.11 8.77
C LEU A 23 18.76 4.41 9.70
N LEU A 24 18.30 3.83 10.81
CA LEU A 24 19.15 3.09 11.73
C LEU A 24 19.77 1.86 11.05
N ILE A 25 18.98 1.08 10.32
CA ILE A 25 19.48 -0.06 9.54
C ILE A 25 20.53 0.41 8.52
N PHE A 26 20.28 1.53 7.84
CA PHE A 26 21.24 2.10 6.90
C PHE A 26 22.56 2.51 7.57
N ILE A 27 22.51 3.18 8.72
CA ILE A 27 23.71 3.55 9.50
C ILE A 27 24.49 2.30 9.92
N VAL A 28 23.80 1.28 10.43
CA VAL A 28 24.41 0.00 10.82
C VAL A 28 25.08 -0.68 9.61
N LEU A 29 24.42 -0.68 8.44
CA LEU A 29 24.98 -1.24 7.23
C LEU A 29 26.25 -0.51 6.79
N VAL A 30 26.22 0.84 6.70
CA VAL A 30 27.39 1.64 6.31
C VAL A 30 28.55 1.43 7.28
N TRP A 31 28.27 1.42 8.58
CA TRP A 31 29.29 1.14 9.60
C TRP A 31 29.89 -0.26 9.44
N SER A 32 29.05 -1.29 9.27
CA SER A 32 29.51 -2.67 9.09
C SER A 32 30.38 -2.85 7.85
N VAL A 33 30.02 -2.20 6.74
CA VAL A 33 30.81 -2.22 5.48
C VAL A 33 32.14 -1.51 5.67
N ARG A 34 32.15 -0.34 6.34
CA ARG A 34 33.39 0.35 6.68
C ARG A 34 34.31 -0.58 7.47
N GLN A 35 33.81 -1.21 8.53
CA GLN A 35 34.59 -2.14 9.36
C GLN A 35 35.11 -3.34 8.56
N LEU A 36 34.30 -3.88 7.65
CA LEU A 36 34.73 -4.97 6.76
C LEU A 36 35.93 -4.57 5.88
N VAL A 37 35.91 -3.35 5.34
CA VAL A 37 36.96 -2.86 4.43
C VAL A 37 38.20 -2.36 5.17
N THR A 38 38.05 -1.73 6.35
CA THR A 38 39.20 -1.16 7.10
C THR A 38 39.84 -2.14 8.08
N ALA A 39 39.09 -3.13 8.55
CA ALA A 39 39.53 -4.10 9.57
C ALA A 39 38.86 -5.46 9.33
N PHE A 40 39.23 -6.11 8.22
CA PHE A 40 38.65 -7.38 7.82
C PHE A 40 38.80 -8.45 8.92
N SER A 41 37.69 -9.09 9.25
CA SER A 41 37.61 -10.27 10.11
C SER A 41 36.34 -11.04 9.79
N LEU A 42 36.26 -12.31 10.21
CA LEU A 42 35.01 -13.06 10.11
C LEU A 42 33.87 -12.34 10.84
N ALA A 43 34.16 -11.68 11.97
CA ALA A 43 33.18 -10.90 12.71
C ALA A 43 32.62 -9.71 11.91
N SER A 44 33.46 -8.95 11.20
CA SER A 44 32.99 -7.83 10.37
C SER A 44 32.20 -8.30 9.15
N ALA A 45 32.54 -9.48 8.58
CA ALA A 45 31.71 -10.10 7.54
C ALA A 45 30.33 -10.51 8.06
N VAL A 46 30.26 -11.14 9.24
CA VAL A 46 29.01 -11.51 9.90
C VAL A 46 28.16 -10.28 10.24
N GLN A 47 28.78 -9.16 10.63
CA GLN A 47 28.06 -7.90 10.87
C GLN A 47 27.36 -7.37 9.61
N VAL A 48 28.02 -7.40 8.45
CA VAL A 48 27.40 -7.01 7.16
C VAL A 48 26.23 -7.93 6.83
N VAL A 49 26.42 -9.24 6.93
CA VAL A 49 25.34 -10.22 6.71
C VAL A 49 24.16 -9.98 7.65
N SER A 50 24.43 -9.68 8.93
CA SER A 50 23.39 -9.38 9.92
C SER A 50 22.64 -8.09 9.58
N ALA A 51 23.34 -7.04 9.15
CA ALA A 51 22.71 -5.79 8.73
C ALA A 51 21.80 -5.98 7.50
N VAL A 52 22.25 -6.77 6.52
CA VAL A 52 21.45 -7.15 5.35
C VAL A 52 20.24 -7.99 5.76
N ALA A 53 20.42 -8.97 6.65
CA ALA A 53 19.32 -9.79 7.16
C ALA A 53 18.25 -8.92 7.85
N LEU A 54 18.65 -7.99 8.72
CA LEU A 54 17.74 -7.04 9.37
C LEU A 54 16.98 -6.17 8.37
N PHE A 55 17.67 -5.66 7.34
CA PHE A 55 17.03 -4.91 6.26
C PHE A 55 15.97 -5.75 5.55
N LEU A 56 16.32 -6.97 5.14
CA LEU A 56 15.39 -7.87 4.45
C LEU A 56 14.19 -8.23 5.34
N THR A 57 14.41 -8.48 6.63
CA THR A 57 13.32 -8.75 7.59
C THR A 57 12.37 -7.55 7.67
N ALA A 58 12.86 -6.34 7.88
CA ALA A 58 12.02 -5.14 7.98
C ALA A 58 11.26 -4.87 6.66
N PHE A 59 11.95 -5.03 5.52
CA PHE A 59 11.36 -4.86 4.19
C PHE A 59 10.25 -5.87 3.91
N PHE A 60 10.52 -7.17 4.07
CA PHE A 60 9.54 -8.21 3.79
C PHE A 60 8.38 -8.22 4.79
N ALA A 61 8.63 -7.91 6.07
CA ALA A 61 7.55 -7.73 7.05
C ALA A 61 6.53 -6.68 6.56
N ARG A 62 7.01 -5.55 6.02
CA ARG A 62 6.13 -4.51 5.47
C ARG A 62 5.42 -4.98 4.20
N VAL A 63 6.14 -5.58 3.26
CA VAL A 63 5.56 -6.08 1.99
C VAL A 63 4.47 -7.13 2.24
N PHE A 64 4.70 -8.06 3.17
CA PHE A 64 3.74 -9.11 3.49
C PHE A 64 2.50 -8.55 4.18
N ALA A 65 2.66 -7.60 5.10
CA ALA A 65 1.53 -6.91 5.73
C ALA A 65 0.67 -6.17 4.70
N VAL A 66 1.27 -5.41 3.77
CA VAL A 66 0.54 -4.71 2.69
C VAL A 66 -0.18 -5.70 1.78
N LYS A 67 0.47 -6.78 1.36
CA LYS A 67 -0.16 -7.81 0.50
C LYS A 67 -1.32 -8.52 1.21
N ALA A 68 -1.19 -8.79 2.51
CA ALA A 68 -2.29 -9.35 3.30
C ALA A 68 -3.47 -8.39 3.36
N GLN A 69 -3.21 -7.11 3.65
CA GLN A 69 -4.23 -6.08 3.71
C GLN A 69 -4.93 -5.87 2.36
N ASP A 70 -4.19 -5.80 1.24
CA ASP A 70 -4.80 -5.64 -0.08
C ASP A 70 -5.73 -6.82 -0.44
N ARG A 71 -5.41 -8.05 0.00
CA ARG A 71 -6.31 -9.21 -0.20
C ARG A 71 -7.60 -9.08 0.61
N VAL A 72 -7.52 -8.59 1.85
CA VAL A 72 -8.69 -8.31 2.70
C VAL A 72 -9.55 -7.22 2.07
N ILE A 73 -8.94 -6.09 1.68
CA ILE A 73 -9.63 -5.00 0.97
C ILE A 73 -10.34 -5.52 -0.28
N ARG A 74 -9.71 -6.40 -1.07
CA ARG A 74 -10.38 -6.97 -2.25
C ARG A 74 -11.62 -7.78 -1.86
N ALA A 75 -11.57 -8.54 -0.77
CA ALA A 75 -12.70 -9.33 -0.31
C ALA A 75 -13.85 -8.43 0.16
N GLU A 76 -13.55 -7.47 1.04
CA GLU A 76 -14.51 -6.51 1.60
C GLU A 76 -15.14 -5.63 0.51
N GLU A 77 -14.32 -5.07 -0.38
CA GLU A 77 -14.83 -4.23 -1.46
C GLU A 77 -15.63 -5.03 -2.48
N ARG A 78 -15.25 -6.28 -2.76
CA ARG A 78 -16.06 -7.13 -3.63
C ARG A 78 -17.43 -7.43 -3.01
N GLU A 79 -17.48 -7.73 -1.72
CA GLU A 79 -18.76 -7.91 -1.01
C GLU A 79 -19.60 -6.63 -1.06
N ARG A 80 -19.02 -5.48 -0.70
CA ARG A 80 -19.70 -4.18 -0.80
C ARG A 80 -20.24 -3.94 -2.20
N MET A 81 -19.40 -4.08 -3.22
CA MET A 81 -19.77 -3.88 -4.63
C MET A 81 -20.91 -4.79 -5.06
N ASN A 82 -20.95 -6.05 -4.61
CA ASN A 82 -22.08 -6.94 -4.87
C ASN A 82 -23.40 -6.45 -4.27
N ARG A 83 -23.37 -5.69 -3.17
CA ARG A 83 -24.57 -5.13 -2.54
C ARG A 83 -25.04 -3.84 -3.20
N VAL A 84 -24.12 -2.95 -3.58
CA VAL A 84 -24.46 -1.57 -3.98
C VAL A 84 -24.45 -1.34 -5.49
N LEU A 85 -23.74 -2.16 -6.26
CA LEU A 85 -23.69 -2.00 -7.71
C LEU A 85 -24.96 -2.56 -8.37
N PRO A 86 -25.37 -2.01 -9.53
CA PRO A 86 -26.39 -2.63 -10.37
C PRO A 86 -25.91 -3.96 -10.96
N ASP A 87 -26.86 -4.85 -11.28
CA ASP A 87 -26.58 -6.24 -11.67
C ASP A 87 -25.68 -6.37 -12.91
N ASP A 88 -25.75 -5.41 -13.83
CA ASP A 88 -24.92 -5.39 -15.04
C ASP A 88 -23.42 -5.22 -14.75
N LEU A 89 -23.07 -4.60 -13.61
CA LEU A 89 -21.69 -4.45 -13.16
C LEU A 89 -21.21 -5.60 -12.26
N LYS A 90 -22.11 -6.24 -11.51
CA LYS A 90 -21.74 -7.33 -10.59
C LYS A 90 -21.03 -8.48 -11.31
N GLY A 91 -21.54 -8.86 -12.49
CA GLY A 91 -20.94 -9.91 -13.33
C GLY A 91 -19.54 -9.58 -13.84
N ARG A 92 -19.17 -8.29 -13.85
CA ARG A 92 -17.91 -7.78 -14.43
C ARG A 92 -16.84 -7.49 -13.37
N LEU A 93 -17.13 -7.70 -12.09
CA LEU A 93 -16.17 -7.45 -11.00
C LEU A 93 -14.87 -8.26 -11.12
N SER A 94 -14.90 -9.41 -11.81
CA SER A 94 -13.69 -10.20 -12.08
C SER A 94 -12.72 -9.54 -13.07
N GLU A 95 -13.18 -8.58 -13.88
CA GLU A 95 -12.34 -7.81 -14.80
C GLU A 95 -11.49 -6.76 -14.06
N LEU A 96 -11.90 -6.36 -12.84
CA LEU A 96 -11.16 -5.41 -12.03
C LEU A 96 -9.91 -6.06 -11.42
N ARG A 97 -8.77 -5.37 -11.58
CA ARG A 97 -7.51 -5.76 -10.97
C ARG A 97 -7.45 -5.32 -9.51
N LEU A 98 -6.66 -6.02 -8.70
CA LEU A 98 -6.47 -5.71 -7.28
C LEU A 98 -6.14 -4.22 -7.01
N PRO A 99 -5.22 -3.55 -7.74
CA PRO A 99 -4.96 -2.13 -7.50
C PRO A 99 -6.16 -1.22 -7.79
N GLN A 100 -7.06 -1.62 -8.68
CA GLN A 100 -8.29 -0.88 -8.99
C GLN A 100 -9.31 -1.02 -7.85
N PHE A 101 -9.48 -2.22 -7.28
CA PHE A 101 -10.27 -2.40 -6.04
C PHE A 101 -9.74 -1.52 -4.90
N VAL A 102 -8.42 -1.55 -4.69
CA VAL A 102 -7.73 -0.74 -3.67
C VAL A 102 -7.94 0.76 -3.87
N ALA A 103 -8.09 1.24 -5.10
CA ALA A 103 -8.39 2.63 -5.41
C ALA A 103 -9.88 2.97 -5.28
N LEU A 104 -10.77 2.12 -5.80
CA LEU A 104 -12.22 2.30 -5.79
C LEU A 104 -12.81 2.28 -4.38
N ARG A 105 -12.12 1.70 -3.39
CA ARG A 105 -12.57 1.73 -1.99
C ARG A 105 -12.81 3.15 -1.46
N PHE A 106 -12.13 4.15 -2.01
CA PHE A 106 -12.27 5.53 -1.56
C PHE A 106 -13.52 6.22 -2.13
N ALA A 107 -14.18 5.62 -3.12
CA ALA A 107 -15.42 6.14 -3.67
C ALA A 107 -16.58 5.87 -2.71
N SER A 108 -17.44 6.87 -2.49
CA SER A 108 -18.74 6.68 -1.84
C SER A 108 -19.67 5.78 -2.66
N ASP A 109 -20.71 5.22 -2.03
CA ASP A 109 -21.68 4.34 -2.72
C ASP A 109 -22.42 5.07 -3.86
N GLY A 110 -22.66 6.38 -3.72
CA GLY A 110 -23.40 7.17 -4.71
C GLY A 110 -22.65 7.40 -6.04
N GLU A 111 -21.32 7.31 -6.05
CA GLU A 111 -20.50 7.49 -7.27
C GLU A 111 -19.76 6.22 -7.71
N LEU A 112 -19.83 5.15 -6.91
CA LEU A 112 -19.05 3.93 -7.15
C LEU A 112 -19.39 3.26 -8.49
N ALA A 113 -20.67 3.21 -8.86
CA ALA A 113 -21.10 2.57 -10.10
C ALA A 113 -20.54 3.29 -11.34
N ASP A 114 -20.52 4.62 -11.35
CA ASP A 114 -19.92 5.42 -12.42
C ASP A 114 -18.41 5.15 -12.52
N LEU A 115 -17.69 5.23 -11.38
CA LEU A 115 -16.25 5.00 -11.37
C LEU A 115 -15.87 3.57 -11.78
N VAL A 116 -16.67 2.57 -11.43
CA VAL A 116 -16.48 1.19 -11.89
C VAL A 116 -16.66 1.09 -13.41
N ARG A 117 -17.71 1.68 -13.99
CA ARG A 117 -17.92 1.71 -15.45
C ARG A 117 -16.72 2.31 -16.17
N ARG A 118 -16.28 3.49 -15.73
CA ARG A 118 -15.15 4.22 -16.30
C ARG A 118 -13.84 3.45 -16.17
N THR A 119 -13.64 2.78 -15.03
CA THR A 119 -12.49 1.91 -14.81
C THR A 119 -12.49 0.70 -15.75
N LEU A 120 -13.64 0.05 -15.95
CA LEU A 120 -13.79 -1.08 -16.86
C LEU A 120 -13.72 -0.67 -18.33
N ALA A 121 -14.10 0.56 -18.65
CA ALA A 121 -13.94 1.16 -19.99
C ALA A 121 -12.48 1.53 -20.31
N GLY A 122 -11.56 1.42 -19.34
CA GLY A 122 -10.15 1.72 -19.54
C GLY A 122 -9.83 3.22 -19.51
N GLU A 123 -10.71 4.08 -18.98
CA GLU A 123 -10.47 5.52 -18.90
C GLU A 123 -9.29 5.90 -18.01
N PHE A 124 -8.91 5.04 -17.07
CA PHE A 124 -7.84 5.29 -16.11
C PHE A 124 -6.61 4.44 -16.42
N ALA A 125 -5.51 5.11 -16.76
CA ALA A 125 -4.22 4.45 -17.00
C ALA A 125 -3.63 3.87 -15.69
N LYS A 126 -3.81 4.58 -14.56
CA LYS A 126 -3.26 4.20 -13.26
C LYS A 126 -4.33 4.20 -12.15
N PRO A 127 -4.17 3.38 -11.10
CA PRO A 127 -5.06 3.41 -9.93
C PRO A 127 -5.10 4.78 -9.22
N THR A 128 -4.03 5.56 -9.32
CA THR A 128 -3.98 6.94 -8.81
C THR A 128 -4.99 7.85 -9.50
N ASP A 129 -5.28 7.60 -10.78
CA ASP A 129 -6.20 8.42 -11.56
C ASP A 129 -7.65 8.15 -11.14
N ILE A 130 -7.97 6.90 -10.78
CA ILE A 130 -9.24 6.52 -10.13
C ILE A 130 -9.40 7.30 -8.83
N LYS A 131 -8.38 7.28 -7.95
CA LYS A 131 -8.44 8.00 -6.67
C LYS A 131 -8.64 9.50 -6.87
N ARG A 132 -8.02 10.11 -7.89
CA ARG A 132 -8.21 11.52 -8.24
C ARG A 132 -9.60 11.84 -8.75
N ALA A 133 -10.28 10.88 -9.36
CA ALA A 133 -11.63 11.04 -9.88
C ALA A 133 -12.73 10.93 -8.82
N VAL A 134 -12.40 10.45 -7.61
CA VAL A 134 -13.33 10.38 -6.46
C VAL A 134 -13.70 11.78 -6.01
N LYS A 135 -15.00 12.10 -5.97
CA LYS A 135 -15.52 13.39 -5.51
C LYS A 135 -15.94 13.33 -4.04
N ASN A 136 -16.59 12.24 -3.64
CA ASN A 136 -17.10 12.03 -2.29
C ASN A 136 -16.26 10.96 -1.59
N TRP A 137 -15.18 11.41 -0.93
CA TRP A 137 -14.19 10.52 -0.36
C TRP A 137 -14.71 9.75 0.86
N ARG A 138 -14.65 8.42 0.77
CA ARG A 138 -14.86 7.51 1.90
C ARG A 138 -13.52 7.25 2.57
N ALA A 139 -13.35 7.74 3.80
CA ALA A 139 -12.12 7.58 4.56
C ALA A 139 -11.82 6.11 4.88
N ASP A 140 -10.53 5.75 4.83
CA ASP A 140 -9.96 4.48 5.29
C ASP A 140 -8.82 4.80 6.26
N ASP A 141 -9.14 4.87 7.55
CA ASP A 141 -8.20 5.27 8.61
C ASP A 141 -7.43 4.10 9.22
N GLU A 142 -7.82 2.87 8.86
CA GLU A 142 -7.22 1.63 9.35
C GLU A 142 -5.91 1.28 8.61
N ARG A 143 -5.68 1.87 7.43
CA ARG A 143 -4.45 1.63 6.65
C ARG A 143 -3.27 2.45 7.17
N VAL A 144 -2.12 1.76 7.23
CA VAL A 144 -0.80 2.27 7.63
C VAL A 144 0.23 1.91 6.58
#